data_AF-A0A3M6VRT8-F1
#
_entry.id   AF-A0A3M6VRT8-F1
#
_cell.length_a   1.000
_cell.length_b   1.000
_cell.length_c   1.000
_cell.angle_alpha   90.00
_cell.angle_beta   90.00
_cell.angle_gamma   90.00
#
_symmetry.space_group_name_H-M   'P 1'
#
loop_
_entity.id
_entity.type
_entity.pdbx_description
1 polymer ?
#
loop_
_entity_poly.entity_id
_entity_poly.type
_entity_poly.pdbx_seq_one_letter_code
_entity_poly.pdbx_strand_id
1 'polypeptide(L)'
;MAARLDSDRDSDDGFQDFLNEDEEKETLLNQESVALERRMKTMGIRDGLELGKEGTLQEGFDQGFAEGATRSFGLGRLRGALATAAACGLFDGMTMTQAWTCMSQLRTLEKDTSQNDVHTENVTEPEVLAEDLLTSIKVDLQTSSKKYL
;
A
#
# COMPACT_ATOMS: atom_id res chain seq x y z
N MET A 1 42.46 72.70 -57.83
CA MET A 1 41.07 72.28 -57.53
C MET A 1 41.07 70.76 -57.58
N ALA A 2 40.97 70.02 -56.47
CA ALA A 2 39.79 69.89 -55.57
C ALA A 2 38.55 69.44 -56.36
N ALA A 3 37.82 68.35 -56.09
CA ALA A 3 37.91 67.30 -55.05
C ALA A 3 37.73 65.90 -55.75
N ARG A 4 37.38 64.75 -55.13
CA ARG A 4 36.92 64.37 -53.78
C ARG A 4 37.30 62.90 -53.47
N LEU A 5 37.22 62.56 -52.19
CA LEU A 5 37.04 61.23 -51.60
C LEU A 5 35.66 60.62 -51.95
N ASP A 6 35.59 59.30 -52.07
CA ASP A 6 34.61 58.49 -51.32
C ASP A 6 35.20 57.08 -51.14
N SER A 7 35.43 56.72 -49.88
CA SER A 7 35.63 55.33 -49.47
C SER A 7 34.25 54.79 -49.11
N ASP A 8 33.74 53.83 -49.87
CA ASP A 8 32.57 53.08 -49.44
C ASP A 8 32.93 52.37 -48.13
N ARG A 9 32.21 52.74 -47.07
CA ARG A 9 32.52 52.37 -45.70
C ARG A 9 32.03 50.95 -45.45
N ASP A 10 32.89 50.14 -44.82
CA ASP A 10 32.38 49.11 -43.92
C ASP A 10 31.45 49.80 -42.91
N SER A 11 30.16 49.57 -43.09
CA SER A 11 29.15 49.81 -42.07
C SER A 11 28.84 48.47 -41.43
N ASP A 12 29.86 47.86 -40.83
CA ASP A 12 29.68 46.80 -39.84
C ASP A 12 28.96 47.43 -38.64
N ASP A 13 27.65 47.20 -38.56
CA ASP A 13 26.78 47.73 -37.54
C ASP A 13 26.99 47.01 -36.20
N GLY A 14 28.14 47.32 -35.59
CA GLY A 14 28.62 46.90 -34.27
C GLY A 14 27.77 47.40 -33.10
N PHE A 15 26.48 47.08 -33.13
CA PHE A 15 25.51 47.21 -32.03
C PHE A 15 25.55 46.03 -31.05
N GLN A 16 26.46 45.07 -31.26
CA GLN A 16 26.41 43.74 -30.64
C GLN A 16 27.38 43.53 -29.45
N ASP A 17 28.09 44.58 -28.99
CA ASP A 17 29.19 44.43 -28.03
C ASP A 17 29.11 45.42 -26.83
N PHE A 18 27.89 45.72 -26.35
CA PHE A 18 27.67 46.57 -25.15
C PHE A 18 27.22 45.78 -23.90
N LEU A 19 27.28 44.46 -23.94
CA LEU A 19 27.32 43.62 -22.75
C LEU A 19 28.70 42.99 -22.73
N ASN A 20 29.49 43.21 -21.67
CA ASN A 20 30.77 42.51 -21.54
C ASN A 20 30.50 40.99 -21.47
N GLU A 21 31.33 40.14 -22.07
CA GLU A 21 31.16 38.67 -22.03
C GLU A 21 30.97 38.13 -20.60
N ASP A 22 31.64 38.73 -19.61
CA ASP A 22 31.49 38.39 -18.19
C ASP A 22 30.09 38.71 -17.62
N GLU A 23 29.46 39.78 -18.11
CA GLU A 23 28.13 40.24 -17.70
C GLU A 23 27.03 39.38 -18.36
N GLU A 24 27.17 39.04 -19.64
CA GLU A 24 26.32 38.04 -20.29
C GLU A 24 26.41 36.69 -19.57
N LYS A 25 27.63 36.23 -19.25
CA LYS A 25 27.90 35.00 -18.52
C LYS A 25 27.32 34.99 -17.10
N GLU A 26 27.39 36.10 -16.36
CA GLU A 26 26.68 36.21 -15.07
C GLU A 26 25.16 36.10 -15.25
N THR A 27 24.57 36.72 -16.27
CA THR A 27 23.11 36.62 -16.50
C THR A 27 22.68 35.20 -16.85
N LEU A 28 23.47 34.47 -17.66
CA LEU A 28 23.25 33.05 -17.98
C LEU A 28 23.35 32.18 -16.73
N LEU A 29 24.41 32.31 -15.93
CA LEU A 29 24.59 31.55 -14.69
C LEU A 29 23.46 31.81 -13.68
N ASN A 30 22.98 33.05 -13.58
CA ASN A 30 21.82 33.39 -12.76
C ASN A 30 20.51 32.77 -13.29
N GLN A 31 20.29 32.75 -14.61
CA GLN A 31 19.13 32.08 -15.20
C GLN A 31 19.17 30.56 -14.98
N GLU A 32 20.32 29.92 -15.17
CA GLU A 32 20.50 28.49 -14.90
C GLU A 32 20.30 28.16 -13.43
N SER A 33 20.85 28.96 -12.51
CA SER A 33 20.64 28.83 -11.07
C SER A 33 19.15 28.89 -10.68
N VAL A 34 18.43 29.89 -11.19
CA VAL A 34 16.97 30.03 -10.95
C VAL A 34 16.17 28.89 -11.59
N ALA A 35 16.56 28.41 -12.77
CA ALA A 35 15.91 27.26 -13.42
C ALA A 35 16.15 25.96 -12.64
N LEU A 36 17.36 25.75 -12.11
CA LEU A 36 17.72 24.62 -11.27
C LEU A 36 16.97 24.66 -9.94
N GLU A 37 16.91 25.82 -9.27
CA GLU A 37 16.19 26.02 -8.01
C GLU A 37 14.68 25.72 -8.18
N ARG A 38 14.07 26.21 -9.27
CA ARG A 38 12.67 25.89 -9.62
C ARG A 38 12.48 24.40 -9.84
N ARG A 39 13.36 23.74 -10.60
CA ARG A 39 13.31 22.27 -10.80
C ARG A 39 13.43 21.50 -9.49
N MET A 40 14.37 21.87 -8.62
CA MET A 40 14.55 21.23 -7.30
C MET A 40 13.31 21.40 -6.41
N LYS A 41 12.74 22.61 -6.33
CA LYS A 41 11.49 22.87 -5.59
C LYS A 41 10.32 22.07 -6.16
N THR A 42 10.13 22.06 -7.48
CA THR A 42 9.03 21.32 -8.12
C THR A 42 9.18 19.81 -7.94
N MET A 43 10.38 19.26 -8.08
CA MET A 43 10.64 17.84 -7.82
C MET A 43 10.40 17.49 -6.34
N GLY A 44 10.97 18.24 -5.39
CA GLY A 44 10.78 17.98 -3.96
C GLY A 44 9.32 18.10 -3.50
N ILE A 45 8.54 19.03 -4.06
CA ILE A 45 7.09 19.13 -3.79
C ILE A 45 6.33 17.94 -4.37
N ARG A 46 6.70 17.47 -5.57
CA ARG A 46 6.08 16.28 -6.18
C ARG A 46 6.40 15.01 -5.39
N ASP A 47 7.67 14.85 -5.01
CA ASP A 47 8.19 13.70 -4.25
C ASP A 47 7.55 13.63 -2.86
N GLY A 48 7.48 14.76 -2.14
CA GLY A 48 6.77 14.84 -0.85
C GLY A 48 5.26 14.58 -0.96
N LEU A 49 4.62 14.97 -2.07
CA LEU A 49 3.21 14.65 -2.33
C LEU A 49 2.99 13.17 -2.69
N GLU A 50 3.98 12.52 -3.31
CA GLU A 50 3.96 11.11 -3.68
C GLU A 50 4.18 10.23 -2.44
N LEU A 51 5.22 10.53 -1.65
CA LEU A 51 5.50 9.91 -0.34
C LEU A 51 4.34 10.08 0.66
N GLY A 52 3.69 11.25 0.70
CA GLY A 52 2.54 11.48 1.58
C GLY A 52 1.32 10.62 1.21
N LYS A 53 1.11 10.34 -0.08
CA LYS A 53 0.05 9.42 -0.54
C LYS A 53 0.40 7.97 -0.25
N GLU A 54 1.66 7.59 -0.45
CA GLU A 54 2.15 6.24 -0.18
C GLU A 54 2.06 5.91 1.32
N GLY A 55 2.42 6.84 2.21
CA GLY A 55 2.24 6.69 3.66
C GLY A 55 0.79 6.43 4.06
N THR A 56 -0.16 7.27 3.62
CA THR A 56 -1.60 7.07 3.92
C THR A 56 -2.14 5.77 3.31
N LEU A 57 -1.65 5.37 2.13
CA LEU A 57 -2.04 4.10 1.51
C LEU A 57 -1.51 2.90 2.31
N GLN A 58 -0.27 2.98 2.80
CA GLN A 58 0.36 1.93 3.60
C GLN A 58 -0.34 1.78 4.96
N GLU A 59 -0.67 2.87 5.64
CA GLU A 59 -1.45 2.84 6.89
C GLU A 59 -2.81 2.15 6.69
N GLY A 60 -3.50 2.45 5.59
CA GLY A 60 -4.76 1.79 5.23
C GLY A 60 -4.60 0.31 4.89
N PHE A 61 -3.51 -0.07 4.21
CA PHE A 61 -3.19 -1.47 3.93
C PHE A 61 -2.85 -2.24 5.21
N ASP A 62 -2.00 -1.69 6.08
CA ASP A 62 -1.55 -2.33 7.32
C ASP A 62 -2.73 -2.61 8.26
N GLN A 63 -3.65 -1.65 8.39
CA GLN A 63 -4.88 -1.81 9.16
C GLN A 63 -5.79 -2.91 8.57
N GLY A 64 -6.09 -2.84 7.27
CA GLY A 64 -6.92 -3.84 6.60
C GLY A 64 -6.30 -5.23 6.58
N PHE A 65 -4.97 -5.32 6.50
CA PHE A 65 -4.21 -6.56 6.60
C PHE A 65 -4.28 -7.14 8.02
N ALA A 66 -4.12 -6.32 9.07
CA ALA A 66 -4.20 -6.78 10.45
C ALA A 66 -5.60 -7.33 10.81
N GLU A 67 -6.66 -6.64 10.38
CA GLU A 67 -8.05 -7.08 10.54
C GLU A 67 -8.32 -8.38 9.77
N GLY A 68 -7.95 -8.41 8.48
CA GLY A 68 -8.12 -9.58 7.61
C GLY A 68 -7.32 -10.79 8.07
N ALA A 69 -6.09 -10.61 8.53
CA ALA A 69 -5.25 -11.65 9.10
C ALA A 69 -5.85 -12.22 10.39
N THR A 70 -6.35 -11.36 11.28
CA THR A 70 -6.97 -11.79 12.55
C THR A 70 -8.23 -12.64 12.30
N ARG A 71 -9.14 -12.19 11.41
CA ARG A 71 -10.35 -12.94 11.05
C ARG A 71 -10.03 -14.26 10.34
N SER A 72 -9.17 -14.23 9.32
CA SER A 72 -8.82 -15.43 8.56
C SER A 72 -8.02 -16.46 9.37
N PHE A 73 -7.20 -16.02 10.34
CA PHE A 73 -6.50 -16.90 11.27
C PHE A 73 -7.49 -17.65 12.19
N GLY A 74 -8.52 -16.98 12.71
CA GLY A 74 -9.56 -17.62 13.52
C GLY A 74 -10.28 -18.75 12.78
N LEU A 75 -10.79 -18.45 11.58
CA LEU A 75 -11.47 -19.40 10.70
C LEU A 75 -10.55 -20.56 10.28
N GLY A 76 -9.32 -20.24 9.86
CA GLY A 76 -8.33 -21.22 9.45
C GLY A 76 -7.93 -22.17 10.59
N ARG A 77 -7.86 -21.67 11.83
CA ARG A 77 -7.60 -22.46 13.04
C ARG A 77 -8.73 -23.44 13.33
N LEU A 78 -9.99 -22.99 13.32
CA LEU A 78 -11.17 -23.85 13.51
C LEU A 78 -11.24 -24.93 12.42
N ARG A 79 -11.11 -24.53 11.16
CA ARG A 79 -11.14 -25.45 10.01
C ARG A 79 -10.00 -26.46 10.04
N GLY A 80 -8.80 -26.04 10.45
CA GLY A 80 -7.63 -26.92 10.63
C GLY A 80 -7.82 -27.94 11.77
N ALA A 81 -8.39 -27.51 12.89
CA ALA A 81 -8.69 -28.38 14.02
C ALA A 81 -9.75 -29.45 13.66
N LEU A 82 -10.85 -29.04 13.01
CA LEU A 82 -11.87 -29.96 12.50
C LEU A 82 -11.29 -30.96 11.49
N ALA A 83 -10.47 -30.50 10.54
CA ALA A 83 -9.83 -31.38 9.55
C ALA A 83 -8.87 -32.38 10.21
N THR A 84 -8.14 -31.97 11.25
CA THR A 84 -7.24 -32.85 12.02
C THR A 84 -8.03 -33.90 12.79
N ALA A 85 -9.07 -33.48 13.52
CA ALA A 85 -9.94 -34.40 14.25
C ALA A 85 -10.63 -35.43 13.34
N ALA A 86 -11.09 -34.98 12.17
CA ALA A 86 -11.66 -35.84 11.13
C ALA A 86 -10.64 -36.86 10.60
N ALA A 87 -9.41 -36.43 10.31
CA ALA A 87 -8.33 -37.31 9.86
C ALA A 87 -7.88 -38.31 10.94
N CYS A 88 -7.95 -37.94 12.22
CA CYS A 88 -7.69 -38.81 13.36
C CYS A 88 -8.84 -39.76 13.71
N GLY A 89 -9.99 -39.69 13.03
CA GLY A 89 -11.14 -40.55 13.30
C GLY A 89 -11.83 -40.25 14.64
N LEU A 90 -11.75 -39.01 15.14
CA LEU A 90 -12.37 -38.61 16.41
C LEU A 90 -13.88 -38.36 16.31
N PHE A 91 -14.42 -38.31 15.08
CA PHE A 91 -15.85 -38.13 14.81
C PHE A 91 -16.53 -39.46 14.45
N ASP A 92 -17.77 -39.63 14.91
CA ASP A 92 -18.68 -40.66 14.42
C ASP A 92 -19.30 -40.28 13.06
N GLY A 93 -20.09 -41.16 12.44
CA GLY A 93 -20.65 -40.91 11.11
C GLY A 93 -21.54 -39.66 11.00
N MET A 94 -22.22 -39.25 12.07
CA MET A 94 -23.11 -38.09 12.05
C MET A 94 -22.32 -36.79 12.29
N THR A 95 -21.49 -36.77 13.33
CA THR A 95 -20.59 -35.66 13.67
C THR A 95 -19.56 -35.39 12.58
N MET A 96 -19.07 -36.42 11.89
CA MET A 96 -18.19 -36.28 10.72
C MET A 96 -18.88 -35.52 9.59
N THR A 97 -20.15 -35.86 9.30
CA THR A 97 -20.95 -35.17 8.27
C THR A 97 -21.20 -33.69 8.64
N GLN A 98 -21.45 -33.41 9.92
CA GLN A 98 -21.57 -32.04 10.44
C GLN A 98 -20.24 -31.28 10.32
N ALA A 99 -19.11 -31.90 10.68
CA ALA A 99 -17.78 -31.32 10.54
C ALA A 99 -17.43 -30.98 9.08
N TRP A 100 -17.74 -31.84 8.12
CA TRP A 100 -17.57 -31.54 6.69
C TRP A 100 -18.41 -30.34 6.22
N THR A 101 -19.66 -30.27 6.65
CA THR A 101 -20.56 -29.15 6.31
C THR A 101 -20.04 -27.84 6.91
N CYS A 102 -19.67 -27.86 8.20
CA CYS A 102 -19.08 -26.73 8.92
C CYS A 102 -17.77 -26.25 8.26
N MET A 103 -16.83 -27.16 7.94
CA MET A 103 -15.59 -26.82 7.23
C MET A 103 -15.83 -26.16 5.85
N SER A 104 -16.89 -26.56 5.15
CA SER A 104 -17.29 -25.95 3.86
C SER A 104 -17.86 -24.54 4.05
N GLN A 105 -18.70 -24.35 5.08
CA GLN A 105 -19.27 -23.05 5.47
C GLN A 105 -18.17 -22.07 5.90
N LEU A 106 -17.25 -22.49 6.78
CA LEU A 106 -16.08 -21.70 7.19
C LEU A 106 -15.24 -21.26 5.97
N ARG A 107 -15.01 -22.15 4.99
CA ARG A 107 -14.26 -21.83 3.77
C ARG A 107 -15.01 -20.86 2.83
N THR A 108 -16.34 -20.83 2.88
CA THR A 108 -17.14 -19.85 2.14
C THR A 108 -17.04 -18.49 2.83
N LEU A 109 -17.15 -18.48 4.16
CA LEU A 109 -17.02 -17.29 5.00
C LEU A 109 -15.61 -16.67 4.94
N GLU A 110 -14.54 -17.49 4.84
CA GLU A 110 -13.17 -17.07 4.53
C GLU A 110 -13.08 -16.28 3.20
N LYS A 111 -13.91 -16.61 2.20
CA LYS A 111 -13.93 -15.98 0.87
C LYS A 111 -14.87 -14.79 0.78
N ASP A 112 -15.89 -14.73 1.63
CA ASP A 112 -16.80 -13.60 1.73
C ASP A 112 -16.10 -12.46 2.48
N THR A 113 -15.20 -11.80 1.73
CA THR A 113 -14.50 -10.56 2.10
C THR A 113 -15.36 -9.31 1.88
N SER A 114 -16.58 -9.47 1.37
CA SER A 114 -17.55 -8.36 1.23
C SER A 114 -17.81 -7.73 2.58
N GLN A 115 -17.60 -6.41 2.64
CA GLN A 115 -17.74 -5.54 3.80
C GLN A 115 -18.93 -5.92 4.69
N ASN A 116 -18.64 -6.54 5.83
CA ASN A 116 -19.50 -6.44 7.00
C ASN A 116 -18.89 -5.40 7.92
N ASP A 117 -19.78 -4.58 8.48
CA ASP A 117 -19.47 -3.32 9.13
C ASP A 117 -18.49 -3.47 10.30
N VAL A 118 -17.70 -2.43 10.53
CA VAL A 118 -16.88 -2.35 11.74
C VAL A 118 -17.85 -2.31 12.94
N HIS A 119 -17.60 -3.15 13.94
CA HIS A 119 -18.49 -3.46 15.06
C HIS A 119 -19.65 -4.43 14.76
N THR A 120 -19.36 -5.74 14.79
CA THR A 120 -20.11 -6.57 15.73
C THR A 120 -19.33 -7.78 16.21
N GLU A 121 -19.43 -8.08 17.51
CA GLU A 121 -19.01 -9.34 18.15
C GLU A 121 -19.96 -10.50 17.80
N ASN A 122 -20.48 -10.52 16.57
CA ASN A 122 -21.37 -11.56 16.07
C ASN A 122 -20.53 -12.77 15.70
N VAL A 123 -20.19 -13.59 16.70
CA VAL A 123 -19.67 -14.94 16.48
C VAL A 123 -20.63 -15.64 15.52
N THR A 124 -20.12 -16.05 14.36
CA THR A 124 -20.99 -16.54 13.30
C THR A 124 -21.45 -17.95 13.65
N GLU A 125 -22.69 -18.32 13.32
CA GLU A 125 -23.23 -19.68 13.56
C GLU A 125 -22.28 -20.85 13.21
N PRO A 126 -21.54 -20.86 12.07
CA PRO A 126 -20.57 -21.94 11.79
C PRO A 126 -19.33 -21.93 12.69
N GLU A 127 -18.96 -20.82 13.33
CA GLU A 127 -17.85 -20.73 14.27
C GLU A 127 -18.25 -21.35 15.62
N VAL A 128 -19.46 -21.02 16.13
CA VAL A 128 -20.03 -21.66 17.33
C VAL A 128 -20.14 -23.17 17.13
N LEU A 129 -20.70 -23.60 15.98
CA LEU A 129 -20.82 -25.02 15.65
C LEU A 129 -19.45 -25.73 15.57
N ALA A 130 -18.40 -25.04 15.09
CA ALA A 130 -17.06 -25.59 15.08
C ALA A 130 -16.51 -25.79 16.50
N GLU A 131 -16.68 -24.81 17.38
CA GLU A 131 -16.25 -24.89 18.78
C GLU A 131 -17.04 -25.95 19.56
N ASP A 132 -18.35 -26.08 19.34
CA ASP A 132 -19.19 -27.14 19.94
C ASP A 132 -18.74 -28.55 19.50
N LEU A 133 -18.48 -28.75 18.20
CA LEU A 133 -18.01 -30.02 17.66
C LEU A 133 -16.62 -30.39 18.22
N LEU A 134 -15.71 -29.43 18.35
CA LEU A 134 -14.39 -29.63 18.94
C LEU A 134 -14.47 -29.90 20.46
N THR A 135 -15.34 -29.19 21.17
CA THR A 135 -15.59 -29.39 22.60
C THR A 135 -16.18 -30.77 22.89
N SER A 136 -17.09 -31.25 22.04
CA SER A 136 -17.68 -32.60 22.11
C SER A 136 -16.60 -33.71 22.08
N ILE A 137 -15.58 -33.56 21.24
CA ILE A 137 -14.42 -34.47 21.16
C ILE A 137 -13.27 -34.12 22.13
N LYS A 138 -13.49 -33.17 23.06
CA LYS A 138 -12.51 -32.68 24.05
C LYS A 138 -11.26 -32.03 23.47
N VAL A 139 -11.36 -31.41 22.30
CA VAL A 139 -10.31 -30.58 21.71
C VAL A 139 -10.55 -29.12 22.09
N ASP A 140 -9.71 -28.59 22.98
CA ASP A 140 -9.78 -27.19 23.44
C ASP A 140 -8.74 -26.30 22.75
N LEU A 141 -9.22 -25.31 21.99
CA LEU A 141 -8.41 -24.32 21.28
C LEU A 141 -8.05 -23.08 22.13
N GLN A 142 -8.61 -22.91 23.33
CA GLN A 142 -8.33 -21.75 24.20
C GLN A 142 -6.91 -21.76 24.78
N THR A 143 -6.22 -22.90 24.73
CA THR A 143 -4.88 -23.09 25.30
C THR A 143 -3.77 -22.26 24.65
N SER A 144 -4.00 -21.66 23.47
CA SER A 144 -2.99 -20.90 22.70
C SER A 144 -3.23 -19.38 22.64
N SER A 145 -3.77 -18.76 23.70
CA SER A 145 -3.80 -17.30 23.87
C SER A 145 -2.85 -16.83 25.00
N LYS A 146 -1.59 -17.27 24.95
CA LYS A 146 -0.52 -16.70 25.79
C LYS A 146 0.27 -15.65 25.00
N LYS A 147 -0.15 -14.41 25.23
CA LYS A 147 0.57 -13.14 25.02
C LYS A 147 2.03 -13.27 24.57
N TYR A 148 2.29 -12.80 23.35
CA TYR A 148 3.55 -12.11 23.05
C TYR A 148 3.22 -10.63 22.88
N LEU A 149 3.65 -9.86 23.88
CA LEU A 149 3.77 -8.40 23.92
C LEU A 149 5.27 -8.13 24.10
#